data_AF-A0A352GIK4-F1
#
_entry.id   AF-A0A352GIK4-F1
#
_cell.length_a   1.000
_cell.length_b   1.000
_cell.length_c   1.000
_cell.angle_alpha   90.00
_cell.angle_beta   90.00
_cell.angle_gamma   90.00
#
_symmetry.space_group_name_H-M   'P 1'
#
loop_
_entity.id
_entity.type
_entity.pdbx_description
1 polymer ?
#
loop_
_entity_poly.entity_id
_entity_poly.type
_entity_poly.pdbx_seq_one_letter_code
_entity_poly.pdbx_strand_id
1 'polypeptide(L)'
;MKHLMFAGLALAVTLVTAAAPVPVPAQDRKPIVVELFTSQGCYSCPPAEAFLGELADRADVVALEFHVDYWDSLNYMWHGQWKDPFSAPEHTQRQRLYNVAIRGQSGVYTPQMVVDGRFEAVGSHRGKVTDNILRAAKTVGKLTVAVTAQGSRFQASVSEGADAVADIILVRFQDRAETVVQKGENHGKVLLSRHIVRETRKLGTWRGAQMALDLPHDAAGGNGMGCAVLVQAPNHGPILGAALCPKGPSS
;
A
#
# COMPACT_ATOMS: atom_id res chain seq x y z
N MET A 1 45.18 -42.75 61.42
CA MET A 1 44.47 -43.29 60.24
C MET A 1 43.17 -42.52 60.04
N LYS A 2 42.85 -42.17 58.79
CA LYS A 2 41.69 -41.42 58.26
C LYS A 2 41.84 -39.89 58.17
N HIS A 3 42.45 -39.45 57.07
CA HIS A 3 42.23 -38.12 56.50
C HIS A 3 40.93 -38.16 55.69
N LEU A 4 39.94 -37.32 56.04
CA LEU A 4 38.75 -37.07 55.22
C LEU A 4 39.06 -35.93 54.25
N MET A 5 39.09 -36.23 52.95
CA MET A 5 39.15 -35.23 51.88
C MET A 5 37.72 -34.77 51.55
N PHE A 6 37.43 -33.49 51.73
CA PHE A 6 36.21 -32.87 51.22
C PHE A 6 36.46 -32.43 49.77
N ALA A 7 35.78 -33.09 48.82
CA ALA A 7 35.74 -32.68 47.42
C ALA A 7 34.69 -31.55 47.26
N GLY A 8 35.14 -30.33 47.00
CA GLY A 8 34.27 -29.20 46.67
C GLY A 8 33.79 -29.30 45.22
N LEU A 9 32.48 -29.50 45.04
CA LEU A 9 31.83 -29.49 43.74
C LEU A 9 31.54 -28.02 43.34
N ALA A 10 32.33 -27.47 42.41
CA ALA A 10 32.11 -26.13 41.88
C ALA A 10 30.99 -26.17 40.83
N LEU A 11 29.84 -25.57 41.16
CA LEU A 11 28.70 -25.43 40.26
C LEU A 11 28.94 -24.24 39.32
N ALA A 12 29.31 -24.53 38.07
CA ALA A 12 29.46 -23.51 37.03
C ALA A 12 28.07 -23.05 36.54
N VAL A 13 27.67 -21.85 36.94
CA VAL A 13 26.45 -21.20 36.44
C VAL A 13 26.78 -20.53 35.10
N THR A 14 26.37 -21.15 34.01
CA THR A 14 26.43 -20.55 32.67
C THR A 14 25.29 -19.54 32.51
N LEU A 15 25.62 -18.24 32.55
CA LEU A 15 24.70 -17.19 32.16
C LEU A 15 24.43 -17.29 30.64
N VAL A 16 23.22 -17.71 30.28
CA VAL A 16 22.71 -17.56 28.92
C VAL A 16 22.22 -16.13 28.77
N THR A 17 23.04 -15.27 28.16
CA THR A 17 22.61 -13.92 27.77
C THR A 17 21.66 -14.04 26.59
N ALA A 18 20.36 -13.84 26.84
CA ALA A 18 19.37 -13.69 25.77
C ALA A 18 19.67 -12.40 24.99
N ALA A 19 20.12 -12.55 23.74
CA ALA A 19 20.32 -11.42 22.84
C ALA A 19 18.96 -10.76 22.55
N ALA A 20 18.83 -9.48 22.86
CA ALA A 20 17.66 -8.70 22.46
C ALA A 20 17.58 -8.65 20.92
N PRO A 21 16.37 -8.73 20.33
CA PRO A 21 16.22 -8.63 18.88
C PRO A 21 16.73 -7.26 18.41
N VAL A 22 17.75 -7.27 17.56
CA VAL A 22 18.26 -6.06 16.90
C VAL A 22 17.14 -5.54 15.99
N PRO A 23 16.73 -4.26 16.10
CA PRO A 23 15.79 -3.68 15.17
C PRO A 23 16.44 -3.67 13.79
N VAL A 24 15.95 -4.50 12.87
CA VAL A 24 16.34 -4.39 11.46
C VAL A 24 15.87 -3.02 10.97
N PRO A 25 16.74 -2.15 10.45
CA PRO A 25 16.33 -0.86 9.93
C PRO A 25 15.25 -1.08 8.87
N ALA A 26 14.20 -0.25 8.90
CA ALA A 26 13.05 -0.34 7.98
C ALA A 26 13.42 -0.18 6.48
N GLN A 27 14.71 0.01 6.17
CA GLN A 27 15.26 0.32 4.85
C GLN A 27 15.47 -0.90 3.92
N ASP A 28 15.43 -2.14 4.42
CA ASP A 28 15.59 -3.35 3.59
C ASP A 28 14.26 -4.01 3.15
N ARG A 29 13.11 -3.44 3.54
CA ARG A 29 11.81 -4.00 3.17
C ARG A 29 11.40 -3.49 1.78
N LYS A 30 11.05 -4.43 0.89
CA LYS A 30 10.51 -4.15 -0.45
C LYS A 30 9.01 -4.43 -0.43
N PRO A 31 8.19 -3.52 0.14
CA PRO A 31 6.78 -3.81 0.37
C PRO A 31 6.05 -4.08 -0.94
N ILE A 32 4.99 -4.87 -0.86
CA ILE A 32 4.10 -5.18 -1.98
C ILE A 32 3.00 -4.14 -2.02
N VAL A 33 2.77 -3.55 -3.18
CA VAL A 33 1.70 -2.57 -3.35
C VAL A 33 0.40 -3.32 -3.61
N VAL A 34 -0.65 -2.97 -2.88
CA VAL A 34 -2.00 -3.48 -3.08
C VAL A 34 -2.94 -2.30 -3.27
N GLU A 35 -3.51 -2.20 -4.46
CA GLU A 35 -4.42 -1.11 -4.84
C GLU A 35 -5.83 -1.69 -4.96
N LEU A 36 -6.72 -1.30 -4.06
CA LEU A 36 -8.14 -1.64 -4.13
C LEU A 36 -8.88 -0.59 -4.95
N PHE A 37 -9.60 -1.03 -5.96
CA PHE A 37 -10.62 -0.25 -6.67
C PHE A 37 -11.99 -0.58 -6.07
N THR A 38 -12.64 0.42 -5.47
CA THR A 38 -13.88 0.30 -4.70
C THR A 38 -14.85 1.46 -5.00
N SER A 39 -16.05 1.41 -4.43
CA SER A 39 -16.95 2.55 -4.32
C SER A 39 -17.91 2.33 -3.15
N GLN A 40 -18.26 3.40 -2.44
CA GLN A 40 -19.32 3.37 -1.44
C GLN A 40 -20.70 3.03 -2.04
N GLY A 41 -20.88 3.26 -3.34
CA GLY A 41 -22.09 2.86 -4.07
C GLY A 41 -22.17 1.36 -4.38
N CYS A 42 -21.08 0.61 -4.23
CA CYS A 42 -20.99 -0.82 -4.50
C CYS A 42 -21.31 -1.65 -3.25
N TYR A 43 -22.43 -2.37 -3.24
CA TYR A 43 -22.82 -3.19 -2.08
C TYR A 43 -21.83 -4.29 -1.71
N SER A 44 -21.15 -4.87 -2.69
CA SER A 44 -20.23 -6.01 -2.50
C SER A 44 -18.81 -5.59 -2.07
N CYS A 45 -18.54 -4.29 -1.99
CA CYS A 45 -17.23 -3.72 -1.70
C CYS A 45 -16.80 -3.69 -0.22
N PRO A 46 -17.68 -3.51 0.79
CA PRO A 46 -17.26 -3.39 2.19
C PRO A 46 -16.37 -4.54 2.73
N PRO A 47 -16.57 -5.82 2.35
CA PRO A 47 -15.64 -6.88 2.76
C PRO A 47 -14.21 -6.71 2.23
N ALA A 48 -14.05 -6.11 1.04
CA ALA A 48 -12.74 -5.84 0.46
C ALA A 48 -12.07 -4.61 1.09
N GLU A 49 -12.85 -3.56 1.42
CA GLU A 49 -12.37 -2.38 2.15
C GLU A 49 -11.85 -2.76 3.53
N ALA A 50 -12.61 -3.59 4.27
CA ALA A 50 -12.16 -4.11 5.56
C ALA A 50 -10.84 -4.88 5.45
N PHE A 51 -10.72 -5.73 4.43
CA PHE A 51 -9.49 -6.49 4.19
C PHE A 51 -8.30 -5.59 3.80
N LEU A 52 -8.52 -4.57 2.97
CA LEU A 52 -7.48 -3.58 2.65
C LEU A 52 -7.02 -2.85 3.93
N GLY A 53 -7.96 -2.52 4.82
CA GLY A 53 -7.65 -1.93 6.12
C GLY A 53 -6.70 -2.79 6.94
N GLU A 54 -6.92 -4.10 7.00
CA GLU A 54 -5.98 -5.02 7.67
C GLU A 54 -4.60 -5.07 6.96
N LEU A 55 -4.60 -5.02 5.62
CA LEU A 55 -3.35 -4.96 4.85
C LEU A 55 -2.58 -3.65 5.07
N ALA A 56 -3.27 -2.54 5.34
CA ALA A 56 -2.66 -1.24 5.63
C ALA A 56 -1.89 -1.23 6.97
N ASP A 57 -2.18 -2.17 7.88
CA ASP A 57 -1.45 -2.33 9.14
C ASP A 57 -0.18 -3.19 8.99
N ARG A 58 0.03 -3.81 7.81
CA ARG A 58 1.20 -4.64 7.53
C ARG A 58 2.37 -3.80 7.03
N ALA A 59 3.53 -3.94 7.69
CA ALA A 59 4.74 -3.24 7.29
C ALA A 59 5.37 -3.74 5.96
N ASP A 60 4.93 -4.88 5.44
CA ASP A 60 5.37 -5.45 4.15
C ASP A 60 4.40 -5.13 3.00
N VAL A 61 3.38 -4.29 3.24
CA VAL A 61 2.38 -3.90 2.24
C VAL A 61 2.21 -2.39 2.19
N VAL A 62 2.13 -1.83 0.98
CA VAL A 62 1.61 -0.48 0.73
C VAL A 62 0.18 -0.64 0.21
N ALA A 63 -0.80 -0.48 1.09
CA ALA A 63 -2.22 -0.57 0.75
C ALA A 63 -2.75 0.82 0.33
N LEU A 64 -3.49 0.89 -0.77
CA LEU A 64 -4.04 2.14 -1.33
C LEU A 64 -5.49 1.90 -1.80
N GLU A 65 -6.41 2.77 -1.42
CA GLU A 65 -7.84 2.67 -1.74
C GLU A 65 -8.23 3.72 -2.80
N PHE A 66 -8.63 3.26 -3.98
CA PHE A 66 -9.04 4.06 -5.13
C PHE A 66 -10.55 3.95 -5.33
N HIS A 67 -11.26 5.04 -5.08
CA HIS A 67 -12.71 5.08 -5.30
C HIS A 67 -13.02 5.42 -6.76
N VAL A 68 -13.71 4.53 -7.45
CA VAL A 68 -14.07 4.69 -8.87
C VAL A 68 -15.39 5.45 -9.02
N ASP A 69 -15.54 6.19 -10.11
CA ASP A 69 -16.67 7.11 -10.33
C ASP A 69 -17.88 6.48 -11.05
N TYR A 70 -17.72 5.31 -11.70
CA TYR A 70 -18.78 4.74 -12.52
C TYR A 70 -20.00 4.25 -11.73
N TRP A 71 -19.91 4.17 -10.40
CA TRP A 71 -21.05 3.92 -9.51
C TRP A 71 -21.88 5.18 -9.20
N ASP A 72 -21.29 6.37 -9.32
CA ASP A 72 -21.92 7.63 -8.86
C ASP A 72 -23.16 7.99 -9.66
N SER A 73 -23.28 7.46 -10.87
CA SER A 73 -24.41 7.69 -11.76
C SER A 73 -25.56 6.68 -11.56
N LEU A 74 -25.33 5.60 -10.80
CA LEU A 74 -26.31 4.53 -10.65
C LEU A 74 -27.41 4.92 -9.65
N ASN A 75 -28.66 4.66 -10.03
CA ASN A 75 -29.82 4.89 -9.20
C ASN A 75 -30.33 3.57 -8.61
N TYR A 76 -30.42 3.48 -7.29
CA TYR A 76 -30.89 2.28 -6.60
C TYR A 76 -32.34 2.43 -6.15
N MET A 77 -33.27 2.01 -7.02
CA MET A 77 -34.71 1.97 -6.74
C MET A 77 -35.21 3.27 -6.06
N TRP A 78 -35.92 3.16 -4.93
CA TRP A 78 -36.41 4.29 -4.13
C TRP A 78 -35.34 4.91 -3.21
N HIS A 79 -34.18 4.26 -3.04
CA HIS A 79 -33.07 4.77 -2.22
C HIS A 79 -32.17 5.77 -2.98
N GLY A 80 -32.47 6.01 -4.26
CA GLY A 80 -31.86 7.08 -5.05
C GLY A 80 -30.42 6.81 -5.46
N GLN A 81 -29.77 7.89 -5.90
CA GLN A 81 -28.37 7.92 -6.30
C GLN A 81 -27.46 8.29 -5.12
N TRP A 82 -26.30 7.63 -5.03
CA TRP A 82 -25.23 7.98 -4.10
C TRP A 82 -23.97 8.31 -4.89
N LYS A 83 -23.46 9.54 -4.70
CA LYS A 83 -22.15 9.95 -5.20
C LYS A 83 -21.13 9.73 -4.09
N ASP A 84 -20.16 8.88 -4.35
CA ASP A 84 -19.07 8.64 -3.42
C ASP A 84 -18.21 9.92 -3.28
N PRO A 85 -17.98 10.46 -2.06
CA PRO A 85 -17.20 11.68 -1.87
C PRO A 85 -15.70 11.51 -2.20
N PHE A 86 -15.25 10.27 -2.35
CA PHE A 86 -13.87 9.94 -2.64
C PHE A 86 -13.63 9.53 -4.09
N SER A 87 -14.69 9.39 -4.89
CA SER A 87 -14.57 8.98 -6.29
C SER A 87 -13.84 10.01 -7.14
N ALA A 88 -13.13 9.51 -8.15
CA ALA A 88 -12.52 10.35 -9.18
C ALA A 88 -12.43 9.59 -10.52
N PRO A 89 -12.64 10.25 -11.66
CA PRO A 89 -12.49 9.63 -12.98
C PRO A 89 -11.07 9.11 -13.21
N GLU A 90 -10.06 9.74 -12.61
CA GLU A 90 -8.66 9.31 -12.67
C GLU A 90 -8.45 7.92 -12.04
N HIS A 91 -9.23 7.58 -11.00
CA HIS A 91 -9.18 6.27 -10.35
C HIS A 91 -9.75 5.18 -11.29
N THR A 92 -10.89 5.46 -11.91
CA THR A 92 -11.47 4.59 -12.95
C THR A 92 -10.50 4.40 -14.11
N GLN A 93 -9.85 5.48 -14.56
CA GLN A 93 -8.88 5.43 -15.64
C GLN A 93 -7.66 4.57 -15.26
N ARG A 94 -7.13 4.71 -14.04
CA ARG A 94 -6.04 3.87 -13.52
C ARG A 94 -6.43 2.39 -13.55
N GLN A 95 -7.65 2.05 -13.13
CA GLN A 95 -8.17 0.68 -13.17
C GLN A 95 -8.23 0.13 -14.60
N ARG A 96 -8.77 0.91 -15.55
CA ARG A 96 -8.85 0.52 -16.96
C ARG A 96 -7.47 0.21 -17.53
N LEU A 97 -6.49 1.06 -17.24
CA LEU A 97 -5.11 0.88 -17.72
C LEU A 97 -4.44 -0.35 -17.12
N TYR A 98 -4.69 -0.65 -15.84
CA TYR A 98 -4.27 -1.91 -15.25
C TYR A 98 -4.89 -3.13 -15.94
N ASN A 99 -6.19 -3.09 -16.22
CA ASN A 99 -6.86 -4.21 -16.86
C ASN A 99 -6.36 -4.43 -18.29
N VAL A 100 -6.03 -3.36 -19.02
CA VAL A 100 -5.34 -3.47 -20.31
C VAL A 100 -3.98 -4.13 -20.14
N ALA A 101 -3.16 -3.69 -19.18
CA ALA A 101 -1.82 -4.22 -18.96
C ALA A 101 -1.81 -5.69 -18.50
N ILE A 102 -2.77 -6.09 -17.65
CA ILE A 102 -2.80 -7.42 -17.02
C ILE A 102 -3.60 -8.43 -17.85
N ARG A 103 -4.73 -8.00 -18.43
CA ARG A 103 -5.72 -8.88 -19.07
C ARG A 103 -5.90 -8.62 -20.56
N GLY A 104 -5.27 -7.60 -21.12
CA GLY A 104 -5.44 -7.19 -22.52
C GLY A 104 -6.80 -6.55 -22.84
N GLN A 105 -7.58 -6.15 -21.83
CA GLN A 105 -8.91 -5.55 -22.02
C GLN A 105 -9.21 -4.47 -20.98
N SER A 106 -9.99 -3.46 -21.33
CA SER A 106 -10.28 -2.30 -20.47
C SER A 106 -11.52 -2.42 -19.58
N GLY A 107 -12.14 -3.61 -19.53
CA GLY A 107 -13.31 -3.87 -18.68
C GLY A 107 -12.98 -3.69 -17.20
N VAL A 108 -13.85 -3.03 -16.45
CA VAL A 108 -13.67 -2.72 -15.02
C VAL A 108 -14.72 -3.44 -14.17
N TYR A 109 -14.38 -3.70 -12.91
CA TYR A 109 -15.31 -4.28 -11.94
C TYR A 109 -14.87 -3.93 -10.51
N THR A 110 -15.80 -3.96 -9.55
CA THR A 110 -15.50 -3.75 -8.13
C THR A 110 -16.13 -4.84 -7.27
N PRO A 111 -15.51 -5.18 -6.12
CA PRO A 111 -14.20 -4.74 -5.68
C PRO A 111 -13.07 -5.47 -6.44
N GLN A 112 -12.09 -4.74 -6.96
CA GLN A 112 -10.91 -5.31 -7.61
C GLN A 112 -9.66 -4.90 -6.84
N MET A 113 -8.79 -5.86 -6.51
CA MET A 113 -7.45 -5.56 -5.99
C MET A 113 -6.40 -5.86 -7.06
N VAL A 114 -5.52 -4.89 -7.32
CA VAL A 114 -4.32 -5.05 -8.13
C VAL A 114 -3.11 -5.15 -7.20
N VAL A 115 -2.32 -6.20 -7.36
CA VAL A 115 -1.13 -6.50 -6.56
C VAL A 115 0.12 -6.24 -7.41
N ASP A 116 0.95 -5.30 -6.98
CA ASP A 116 2.21 -4.86 -7.60
C ASP A 116 2.07 -4.50 -9.10
N GLY A 117 0.88 -4.11 -9.55
CA GLY A 117 0.61 -3.89 -10.99
C GLY A 117 0.78 -5.14 -11.86
N ARG A 118 0.78 -6.34 -11.27
CA ARG A 118 1.07 -7.63 -11.93
C ARG A 118 -0.10 -8.59 -11.92
N PHE A 119 -0.75 -8.69 -10.77
CA PHE A 119 -1.82 -9.66 -10.54
C PHE A 119 -3.07 -8.92 -10.13
N GLU A 120 -4.22 -9.47 -10.47
CA GLU A 120 -5.50 -8.93 -10.06
C GLU A 120 -6.40 -10.05 -9.52
N ALA A 121 -7.32 -9.68 -8.64
CA ALA A 121 -8.35 -10.56 -8.10
C ALA A 121 -9.52 -9.74 -7.59
N VAL A 122 -10.67 -10.40 -7.44
CA VAL A 122 -11.80 -9.83 -6.69
C VAL A 122 -11.33 -9.58 -5.25
N GLY A 123 -11.43 -8.32 -4.80
CA GLY A 123 -10.80 -7.87 -3.54
C GLY A 123 -11.32 -8.58 -2.29
N SER A 124 -12.55 -9.09 -2.32
CA SER A 124 -13.13 -9.87 -1.23
C SER A 124 -12.62 -11.32 -1.16
N HIS A 125 -11.92 -11.82 -2.18
CA HIS A 125 -11.33 -13.16 -2.20
C HIS A 125 -9.96 -13.14 -1.51
N ARG A 126 -9.96 -13.03 -0.18
CA ARG A 126 -8.78 -12.86 0.68
C ARG A 126 -7.65 -13.85 0.39
N GLY A 127 -7.98 -15.13 0.23
CA GLY A 127 -7.00 -16.18 -0.09
C GLY A 127 -6.27 -15.90 -1.40
N LYS A 128 -7.02 -15.54 -2.45
CA LYS A 128 -6.43 -15.27 -3.77
C LYS A 128 -5.53 -14.04 -3.78
N VAL A 129 -5.94 -12.97 -3.08
CA VAL A 129 -5.14 -11.76 -2.93
C VAL A 129 -3.86 -12.07 -2.13
N THR A 130 -3.98 -12.83 -1.05
CA THR A 130 -2.82 -13.25 -0.24
C THR A 130 -1.83 -14.08 -1.07
N ASP A 131 -2.32 -15.03 -1.86
CA ASP A 131 -1.49 -15.79 -2.79
C ASP A 131 -0.78 -14.88 -3.80
N ASN A 132 -1.49 -13.89 -4.34
CA ASN A 132 -0.91 -12.91 -5.27
C ASN A 132 0.17 -12.05 -4.59
N ILE A 133 -0.01 -11.64 -3.33
CA ILE A 133 1.01 -10.93 -2.54
C ILE A 133 2.25 -11.81 -2.36
N LEU A 134 2.08 -13.09 -1.99
CA LEU A 134 3.18 -14.03 -1.82
C LEU A 134 3.91 -14.31 -3.14
N ARG A 135 3.19 -14.37 -4.26
CA ARG A 135 3.77 -14.48 -5.60
C ARG A 135 4.56 -13.23 -5.98
N ALA A 136 4.00 -12.05 -5.71
CA ALA A 136 4.67 -10.78 -5.98
C ALA A 136 5.96 -10.63 -5.18
N ALA A 137 5.98 -11.04 -3.90
CA ALA A 137 7.17 -11.04 -3.05
C ALA A 137 8.32 -11.92 -3.55
N LYS A 138 8.04 -12.92 -4.40
CA LYS A 138 9.06 -13.77 -5.03
C LYS A 138 9.61 -13.21 -6.34
N THR A 139 9.13 -12.04 -6.78
CA THR A 139 9.58 -11.41 -8.03
C THR A 139 11.01 -10.90 -7.88
N VAL A 140 11.88 -11.29 -8.80
CA VAL A 140 13.26 -10.80 -8.87
C VAL A 140 13.31 -9.37 -9.41
N GLY A 141 14.36 -8.62 -9.03
CA GLY A 141 14.58 -7.27 -9.55
C GLY A 141 13.69 -6.17 -8.97
N LYS A 142 13.01 -6.41 -7.83
CA LYS A 142 12.39 -5.31 -7.08
C LYS A 142 13.46 -4.32 -6.60
N LEU A 143 13.20 -3.04 -6.84
CA LEU A 143 14.02 -1.91 -6.41
C LEU A 143 13.80 -1.64 -4.92
N THR A 144 14.86 -1.20 -4.25
CA THR A 144 14.72 -0.59 -2.93
C THR A 144 14.33 0.87 -3.13
N VAL A 145 13.21 1.26 -2.54
CA VAL A 145 12.75 2.66 -2.50
C VAL A 145 12.70 3.05 -1.04
N ALA A 146 13.26 4.21 -0.69
CA ALA A 146 13.17 4.74 0.65
C ALA A 146 12.69 6.20 0.59
N VAL A 147 11.91 6.61 1.59
CA VAL A 147 11.53 8.00 1.79
C VAL A 147 12.00 8.41 3.16
N THR A 148 12.80 9.48 3.22
CA THR A 148 13.33 10.02 4.47
C THR A 148 12.78 11.42 4.71
N ALA A 149 12.58 11.78 5.97
CA ALA A 149 12.22 13.13 6.37
C ALA A 149 13.49 13.95 6.60
N GLN A 150 13.55 15.15 6.02
CA GLN A 150 14.57 16.16 6.24
C GLN A 150 13.87 17.42 6.75
N GLY A 151 13.68 17.52 8.07
CA GLY A 151 12.84 18.55 8.68
C GLY A 151 11.38 18.40 8.23
N SER A 152 10.84 19.42 7.56
CA SER A 152 9.47 19.40 7.00
C SER A 152 9.39 18.88 5.56
N ARG A 153 10.51 18.49 4.95
CA ARG A 153 10.58 18.01 3.57
C ARG A 153 10.83 16.50 3.54
N PHE A 154 10.45 15.86 2.45
CA PHE A 154 10.76 14.46 2.20
C PHE A 154 11.71 14.33 1.01
N GLN A 155 12.60 13.36 1.08
CA GLN A 155 13.43 12.95 -0.05
C GLN A 155 13.22 11.46 -0.31
N ALA A 156 12.97 11.12 -1.56
CA ALA A 156 12.89 9.74 -2.01
C ALA A 156 14.22 9.31 -2.63
N SER A 157 14.66 8.09 -2.34
CA SER A 157 15.76 7.43 -3.03
C SER A 157 15.28 6.15 -3.69
N VAL A 158 15.85 5.86 -4.86
CA VAL A 158 15.59 4.66 -5.65
C VAL A 158 16.94 4.01 -5.94
N SER A 159 17.07 2.72 -5.61
CA SER A 159 18.29 1.96 -5.88
C SER A 159 18.59 1.84 -7.37
N GLU A 160 19.83 1.47 -7.70
CA GLU A 160 20.11 0.96 -9.03
C GLU A 160 19.36 -0.35 -9.31
N GLY A 161 19.24 -0.71 -10.59
CA GLY A 161 18.58 -1.91 -11.05
C GLY A 161 18.85 -2.17 -12.53
N ALA A 162 18.15 -3.14 -13.11
CA ALA A 162 18.27 -3.45 -14.54
C ALA A 162 18.01 -2.21 -15.41
N ASP A 163 18.62 -2.16 -16.60
CA ASP A 163 18.39 -1.11 -17.61
C ASP A 163 16.94 -1.10 -18.07
N ALA A 164 16.10 -0.40 -17.30
CA ALA A 164 14.68 -0.22 -17.53
C ALA A 164 14.30 1.24 -17.29
N VAL A 165 13.24 1.67 -17.96
CA VAL A 165 12.62 2.98 -17.76
C VAL A 165 11.40 2.78 -16.88
N ALA A 166 11.25 3.60 -15.84
CA ALA A 166 10.09 3.58 -14.96
C ALA A 166 9.69 5.01 -14.54
N ASP A 167 8.42 5.20 -14.22
CA ASP A 167 7.91 6.44 -13.68
C ASP A 167 7.99 6.44 -12.16
N ILE A 168 8.44 7.57 -11.59
CA ILE A 168 8.39 7.81 -10.15
C ILE A 168 7.10 8.57 -9.87
N ILE A 169 6.21 7.96 -9.10
CA ILE A 169 4.86 8.46 -8.85
C ILE A 169 4.71 8.71 -7.36
N LEU A 170 4.33 9.93 -7.00
CA LEU A 170 3.80 10.27 -5.68
C LEU A 170 2.32 9.90 -5.63
N VAL A 171 1.92 9.17 -4.60
CA VAL A 171 0.52 8.94 -4.26
C VAL A 171 0.24 9.63 -2.93
N ARG A 172 -0.72 10.54 -2.91
CA ARG A 172 -1.20 11.18 -1.70
C ARG A 172 -2.55 10.61 -1.33
N PHE A 173 -2.72 10.28 -0.06
CA PHE A 173 -3.92 9.64 0.45
C PHE A 173 -4.35 10.22 1.80
N GLN A 174 -5.63 10.12 2.11
CA GLN A 174 -6.17 10.36 3.43
C GLN A 174 -6.07 9.06 4.26
N ASP A 175 -5.54 9.14 5.49
CA ASP A 175 -5.26 7.97 6.34
C ASP A 175 -6.52 7.13 6.58
N ARG A 176 -7.62 7.82 6.93
CA ARG A 176 -8.93 7.19 7.16
C ARG A 176 -10.09 8.16 6.95
N ALA A 177 -11.26 7.62 6.68
CA ALA A 177 -12.52 8.35 6.76
C ALA A 177 -13.67 7.42 7.16
N GLU A 178 -14.59 7.93 7.96
CA GLU A 178 -15.89 7.31 8.20
C GLU A 178 -16.95 8.07 7.41
N THR A 179 -17.82 7.35 6.70
CA THR A 179 -18.91 7.96 5.93
C THR A 179 -20.23 7.29 6.27
N VAL A 180 -21.22 8.09 6.66
CA VAL A 180 -22.61 7.64 6.78
C VAL A 180 -23.25 7.74 5.39
N VAL A 181 -23.51 6.59 4.78
CA VAL A 181 -24.07 6.50 3.43
C VAL A 181 -25.56 6.83 3.46
N GLN A 182 -25.97 7.94 2.85
CA GLN A 182 -27.35 8.44 2.95
C GLN A 182 -28.29 7.87 1.89
N LYS A 183 -27.76 7.27 0.81
CA LYS A 183 -28.52 6.82 -0.37
C LYS A 183 -27.83 5.63 -1.05
N GLY A 184 -28.44 5.06 -2.08
CA GLY A 184 -27.84 3.97 -2.86
C GLY A 184 -27.87 2.62 -2.13
N GLU A 185 -27.14 1.65 -2.67
CA GLU A 185 -27.19 0.25 -2.20
C GLU A 185 -26.70 0.06 -0.75
N ASN A 186 -25.83 0.96 -0.27
CA ASN A 186 -25.29 0.93 1.08
C ASN A 186 -25.98 1.92 2.04
N HIS A 187 -27.16 2.45 1.68
CA HIS A 187 -27.94 3.35 2.52
C HIS A 187 -28.02 2.88 4.00
N GLY A 188 -27.74 3.79 4.93
CA GLY A 188 -27.83 3.58 6.38
C GLY A 188 -26.61 2.90 7.00
N LYS A 189 -25.63 2.46 6.20
CA LYS A 189 -24.37 1.92 6.70
C LYS A 189 -23.38 3.04 7.02
N VAL A 190 -22.50 2.77 7.98
CA VAL A 190 -21.26 3.52 8.19
C VAL A 190 -20.13 2.73 7.55
N LEU A 191 -19.46 3.33 6.56
CA LEU A 191 -18.32 2.73 5.87
C LEU A 191 -17.02 3.38 6.36
N LEU A 192 -16.02 2.55 6.63
CA LEU A 192 -14.68 2.97 7.03
C LEU A 192 -13.71 2.69 5.88
N SER A 193 -13.17 3.76 5.30
CA SER A 193 -12.13 3.69 4.26
C SER A 193 -10.77 4.03 4.84
N ARG A 194 -9.70 3.44 4.28
CA ARG A 194 -8.31 3.52 4.75
C ARG A 194 -7.39 3.84 3.58
N HIS A 195 -6.42 4.74 3.77
CA HIS A 195 -5.47 5.14 2.72
C HIS A 195 -6.18 5.54 1.40
N ILE A 196 -7.20 6.38 1.53
CA ILE A 196 -8.05 6.86 0.44
C ILE A 196 -7.22 7.75 -0.48
N VAL A 197 -6.92 7.29 -1.68
CA VAL A 197 -6.12 8.06 -2.64
C VAL A 197 -6.87 9.30 -3.07
N ARG A 198 -6.18 10.44 -2.98
CA ARG A 198 -6.69 11.77 -3.36
C ARG A 198 -5.99 12.32 -4.59
N GLU A 199 -4.74 11.92 -4.82
CA GLU A 199 -3.97 12.35 -5.98
C GLU A 199 -2.84 11.36 -6.29
N THR A 200 -2.57 11.19 -7.59
CA THR A 200 -1.35 10.58 -8.10
C THR A 200 -0.61 11.58 -8.98
N ARG A 201 0.67 11.83 -8.71
CA ARG A 201 1.50 12.81 -9.43
C ARG A 201 2.80 12.18 -9.88
N LYS A 202 3.11 12.24 -11.18
CA LYS A 202 4.41 11.84 -11.70
C LYS A 202 5.46 12.89 -11.29
N LEU A 203 6.53 12.43 -10.65
CA LEU A 203 7.64 13.27 -10.20
C LEU A 203 8.83 13.22 -11.16
N GLY A 204 8.99 12.13 -11.90
CA GLY A 204 10.11 11.96 -12.82
C GLY A 204 10.16 10.58 -13.45
N THR A 205 11.29 10.30 -14.09
CA THR A 205 11.59 9.02 -14.74
C THR A 205 12.89 8.46 -14.19
N TRP A 206 12.85 7.23 -13.74
CA TRP A 206 14.00 6.42 -13.37
C TRP A 206 14.52 5.64 -14.58
N ARG A 207 15.85 5.50 -14.71
CA ARG A 207 16.53 4.92 -15.89
C ARG A 207 17.65 3.95 -15.50
N GLY A 208 17.43 3.07 -14.53
CA GLY A 208 18.43 2.07 -14.13
C GLY A 208 19.42 2.55 -13.07
N ALA A 209 19.89 3.79 -13.15
CA ALA A 209 20.85 4.34 -12.19
C ALA A 209 20.23 4.68 -10.83
N GLN A 210 21.00 4.51 -9.75
CA GLN A 210 20.61 4.99 -8.43
C GLN A 210 20.37 6.51 -8.47
N MET A 211 19.28 6.97 -7.86
CA MET A 211 18.96 8.39 -7.79
C MET A 211 18.22 8.77 -6.50
N ALA A 212 18.25 10.06 -6.20
CA ALA A 212 17.41 10.67 -5.17
C ALA A 212 16.69 11.88 -5.76
N LEU A 213 15.50 12.18 -5.24
CA LEU A 213 14.72 13.35 -5.59
C LEU A 213 14.01 13.93 -4.37
N ASP A 214 13.97 15.26 -4.30
CA ASP A 214 13.17 15.94 -3.29
C ASP A 214 11.69 15.82 -3.67
N LEU A 215 10.86 15.44 -2.70
CA LEU A 215 9.43 15.41 -2.88
C LEU A 215 8.86 16.85 -2.77
N PRO A 216 7.76 17.16 -3.47
CA PRO A 216 7.07 18.43 -3.31
C PRO A 216 6.75 18.73 -1.85
N HIS A 217 6.77 20.01 -1.47
CA HIS A 217 6.46 20.44 -0.10
C HIS A 217 5.07 20.02 0.38
N ASP A 218 4.13 19.82 -0.55
CA ASP A 218 2.76 19.37 -0.29
C ASP A 218 2.64 17.84 -0.19
N ALA A 219 3.72 17.06 -0.33
CA ALA A 219 3.66 15.61 -0.54
C ALA A 219 2.75 14.85 0.44
N ALA A 220 2.86 15.14 1.74
CA ALA A 220 2.03 14.50 2.76
C ALA A 220 0.66 15.15 2.99
N GLY A 221 0.34 16.31 2.41
CA GLY A 221 -1.00 16.90 2.43
C GLY A 221 -1.53 17.47 3.76
N GLY A 222 -0.76 17.41 4.85
CA GLY A 222 -1.14 17.95 6.17
C GLY A 222 -1.73 16.90 7.12
N ASN A 223 -2.53 17.34 8.10
CA ASN A 223 -3.07 16.46 9.14
C ASN A 223 -4.05 15.43 8.57
N GLY A 224 -3.94 14.18 9.02
CA GLY A 224 -4.80 13.08 8.56
C GLY A 224 -4.49 12.58 7.14
N MET A 225 -3.44 13.11 6.52
CA MET A 225 -2.99 12.74 5.18
C MET A 225 -1.65 11.99 5.27
N GLY A 226 -1.35 11.20 4.23
CA GLY A 226 -0.12 10.46 4.06
C GLY A 226 0.29 10.40 2.60
N CYS A 227 1.48 9.86 2.35
CA CYS A 227 1.94 9.62 0.99
C CYS A 227 2.70 8.31 0.82
N ALA A 228 2.76 7.85 -0.43
CA ALA A 228 3.61 6.78 -0.89
C ALA A 228 4.37 7.24 -2.15
N VAL A 229 5.54 6.66 -2.37
CA VAL A 229 6.28 6.77 -3.64
C VAL A 229 6.27 5.40 -4.29
N LEU A 230 5.84 5.35 -5.55
CA LEU A 230 5.85 4.15 -6.39
C LEU A 230 6.84 4.35 -7.53
N VAL A 231 7.64 3.33 -7.83
CA VAL A 231 8.45 3.26 -9.05
C VAL A 231 7.79 2.24 -9.96
N GLN A 232 7.10 2.72 -11.00
CA GLN A 232 6.20 1.91 -11.81
C GLN A 232 6.67 1.84 -13.26
N ALA A 233 6.71 0.64 -13.84
CA ALA A 233 6.99 0.47 -15.26
C ALA A 233 5.95 1.22 -16.12
N PRO A 234 6.30 1.63 -17.36
CA PRO A 234 5.40 2.37 -18.24
C PRO A 234 4.08 1.65 -18.49
N ASN A 235 3.07 2.40 -18.93
CA ASN A 235 1.75 1.87 -19.31
C ASN A 235 1.03 1.12 -18.18
N HIS A 236 1.16 1.60 -16.93
CA HIS A 236 0.58 0.95 -15.75
C HIS A 236 1.06 -0.50 -15.60
N GLY A 237 2.30 -0.76 -16.02
CA GLY A 237 2.94 -2.03 -15.85
C GLY A 237 3.31 -2.29 -14.38
N PRO A 238 4.16 -3.30 -14.16
CA PRO A 238 4.55 -3.69 -12.82
C PRO A 238 5.14 -2.56 -11.98
N ILE A 239 4.79 -2.55 -10.70
CA ILE A 239 5.46 -1.71 -9.70
C ILE A 239 6.77 -2.41 -9.31
N LEU A 240 7.87 -1.70 -9.54
CA LEU A 240 9.23 -2.19 -9.34
C LEU A 240 9.72 -1.95 -7.92
N GLY A 241 9.22 -0.92 -7.25
CA GLY A 241 9.53 -0.63 -5.85
C GLY A 241 8.56 0.40 -5.30
N ALA A 242 8.42 0.44 -3.98
CA ALA A 242 7.54 1.41 -3.32
C ALA A 242 7.98 1.66 -1.89
N ALA A 243 7.60 2.81 -1.35
CA ALA A 243 7.73 3.14 0.06
C ALA A 243 6.61 4.07 0.52
N LEU A 244 6.17 3.91 1.76
CA LEU A 244 5.38 4.92 2.45
C LEU A 244 6.29 6.07 2.89
N CYS A 245 5.78 7.29 2.81
CA CYS A 245 6.38 8.42 3.48
C CYS A 245 6.36 8.20 4.99
N PRO A 246 7.41 8.59 5.73
CA PRO A 246 7.38 8.59 7.18
C PRO A 246 6.16 9.39 7.67
N LYS A 247 5.42 8.84 8.65
CA LYS A 247 4.42 9.65 9.36
C LYS A 247 5.19 10.80 10.02
N GLY A 248 4.75 12.04 9.79
CA GLY A 248 5.29 13.19 10.52
C GLY A 248 5.19 12.95 12.03
N PRO A 249 5.98 13.64 12.87
CA PRO A 249 5.83 13.51 14.32
C PRO A 249 4.36 13.71 14.67
N SER A 250 3.78 12.74 15.39
CA SER A 250 2.43 12.83 15.90
C SER A 250 2.34 14.07 16.78
N SER A 251 1.67 15.10 16.28
CA SER A 251 1.28 16.28 17.05
C SER A 251 0.28 15.92 18.13
#